data_AF-A0AAN5DG14-F1
#
_entry.id   AF-A0AAN5DG14-F1
#
_cell.length_a   1.000
_cell.length_b   1.000
_cell.length_c   1.000
_cell.angle_alpha   90.00
_cell.angle_beta   90.00
_cell.angle_gamma   90.00
#
_symmetry.space_group_name_H-M   'P 1'
#
loop_
_entity.id
_entity.type
_entity.pdbx_description
1 polymer ?
#
loop_
_entity_poly.entity_id
_entity_poly.type
_entity_poly.pdbx_seq_one_letter_code
_entity_poly.pdbx_strand_id
1 'polypeptide(L)'
;MGYCSTILFYNHPDIYSYRLPEWAAQIAPDLVQVLNKKYNKDPDNTNLVQSLVVKGAETTKMDVFAKTHLFNDDLWAGAVAPVYGSLEVESWIRGYEIGTVCESLYPVYDAKEVKIGGSNEFKSSKDHSKYGRTLDANNKVVCIGDINRTTSQCKRGGGAVCITDDELWMAYDTIKEV
;
A
#
# COMPACT_ATOMS: atom_id res chain seq x y z
N MET A 1 -11.07 -15.68 7.77
CA MET A 1 -9.66 -15.83 7.39
C MET A 1 -9.57 -15.35 5.96
N GLY A 2 -9.14 -14.11 5.73
CA GLY A 2 -9.02 -13.59 4.37
C GLY A 2 -7.77 -14.18 3.73
N TYR A 3 -7.88 -14.67 2.50
CA TYR A 3 -6.75 -15.26 1.80
C TYR A 3 -6.03 -14.17 1.03
N CYS A 4 -4.69 -14.20 0.99
CA CYS A 4 -3.91 -13.27 0.16
C CYS A 4 -4.33 -13.29 -1.32
N SER A 5 -5.01 -14.35 -1.77
CA SER A 5 -5.62 -14.42 -3.10
C SER A 5 -6.68 -13.34 -3.35
N THR A 6 -7.45 -12.95 -2.34
CA THR A 6 -8.48 -11.91 -2.46
C THR A 6 -7.81 -10.55 -2.67
N ILE A 7 -6.68 -10.26 -2.02
CA ILE A 7 -5.86 -9.07 -2.28
C ILE A 7 -5.47 -8.99 -3.76
N LEU A 8 -4.95 -10.09 -4.33
CA LEU A 8 -4.57 -10.14 -5.74
C LEU A 8 -5.76 -9.95 -6.69
N PHE A 9 -6.94 -10.43 -6.30
CA PHE A 9 -8.19 -10.25 -7.06
C PHE A 9 -8.60 -8.78 -7.17
N TYR A 10 -8.24 -7.95 -6.19
CA TYR A 10 -8.42 -6.49 -6.23
C TYR A 10 -7.29 -5.80 -7.00
N ASN A 11 -6.03 -6.15 -6.69
CA ASN A 11 -4.86 -5.44 -7.23
C ASN A 11 -4.69 -5.60 -8.75
N HIS A 12 -5.27 -6.64 -9.36
CA HIS A 12 -5.16 -6.90 -10.79
C HIS A 12 -3.68 -7.02 -11.26
N PRO A 13 -2.88 -7.93 -10.67
CA PRO A 13 -1.50 -8.15 -11.11
C PRO A 13 -1.43 -8.79 -12.49
N ASP A 14 -0.35 -8.53 -13.23
CA ASP A 14 -0.06 -9.26 -14.47
C ASP A 14 0.72 -10.54 -14.16
N ILE A 15 0.04 -11.68 -14.20
CA ILE A 15 0.63 -12.97 -13.88
C ILE A 15 1.43 -13.49 -15.09
N TYR A 16 2.75 -13.55 -14.95
CA TYR A 16 3.65 -14.02 -16.01
C TYR A 16 3.83 -15.56 -16.04
N SER A 17 3.72 -16.22 -14.88
CA SER A 17 3.88 -17.68 -14.74
C SER A 17 3.25 -18.15 -13.44
N TYR A 18 2.79 -19.40 -13.41
CA TYR A 18 2.25 -20.02 -12.20
C TYR A 18 2.40 -21.54 -12.22
N ARG A 19 2.40 -22.14 -11.03
CA ARG A 19 2.16 -23.57 -10.81
C ARG A 19 1.19 -23.69 -9.65
N LEU A 20 -0.03 -24.12 -9.93
CA LEU A 20 -1.09 -24.24 -8.93
C LEU A 20 -1.48 -25.72 -8.74
N PRO A 21 -1.12 -26.35 -7.61
CA PRO A 21 -1.63 -27.67 -7.25
C PRO A 21 -3.16 -27.67 -7.07
N GLU A 22 -3.80 -28.80 -7.33
CA GLU A 22 -5.27 -28.91 -7.24
C GLU A 22 -5.83 -28.56 -5.87
N TRP A 23 -5.16 -29.00 -4.80
CA TRP A 23 -5.55 -28.65 -3.42
C TRP A 23 -5.54 -27.14 -3.17
N ALA A 24 -4.60 -26.41 -3.78
CA ALA A 24 -4.49 -24.97 -3.63
C ALA A 24 -5.60 -24.24 -4.42
N ALA A 25 -5.96 -24.77 -5.58
CA ALA A 25 -7.08 -24.26 -6.37
C ALA A 25 -8.43 -24.37 -5.63
N GLN A 26 -8.61 -25.43 -4.82
CA GLN A 26 -9.83 -25.64 -4.04
C GLN A 26 -9.97 -24.66 -2.86
N ILE A 27 -8.85 -24.28 -2.22
CA ILE A 27 -8.88 -23.39 -1.04
C ILE A 27 -8.74 -21.90 -1.38
N ALA A 28 -8.30 -21.56 -2.60
CA ALA A 28 -8.08 -20.18 -3.03
C ALA A 28 -8.80 -19.89 -4.37
N PRO A 29 -10.15 -19.87 -4.39
CA PRO A 29 -10.92 -19.64 -5.62
C PRO A 29 -10.60 -18.29 -6.27
N ASP A 30 -10.34 -17.24 -5.49
CA ASP A 30 -9.92 -15.93 -6.02
C ASP A 30 -8.59 -16.00 -6.76
N LEU A 31 -7.66 -16.86 -6.33
CA LEU A 31 -6.41 -17.06 -7.05
C LEU A 31 -6.68 -17.71 -8.41
N VAL A 32 -7.60 -18.69 -8.46
CA VAL A 32 -8.04 -19.29 -9.73
C VAL A 32 -8.65 -18.24 -10.66
N GLN A 33 -9.44 -17.28 -10.12
CA GLN A 33 -9.96 -16.17 -10.92
C GLN A 33 -8.84 -15.29 -11.48
N VAL A 34 -7.90 -14.87 -10.63
CA VAL A 34 -6.74 -14.04 -11.00
C VAL A 34 -5.90 -14.71 -12.09
N LEU A 35 -5.61 -16.01 -11.96
CA LEU A 35 -4.86 -16.77 -12.96
C LEU A 35 -5.58 -16.85 -14.32
N ASN A 36 -6.91 -16.78 -14.31
CA ASN A 36 -7.75 -16.70 -15.50
C ASN A 36 -8.00 -15.26 -15.99
N LYS A 37 -7.23 -14.29 -15.48
CA LYS A 37 -7.36 -12.85 -15.79
C LYS A 37 -8.76 -12.30 -15.48
N LYS A 38 -9.41 -12.84 -14.46
CA LYS A 38 -10.68 -12.36 -13.92
C LYS A 38 -10.41 -11.67 -12.58
N TYR A 39 -10.92 -10.45 -12.45
CA TYR A 39 -10.64 -9.55 -11.34
C TYR A 39 -11.94 -8.91 -10.86
N ASN A 40 -11.87 -8.27 -9.69
CA ASN A 40 -13.00 -7.54 -9.16
C ASN A 40 -13.39 -6.38 -10.09
N LYS A 41 -14.67 -6.34 -10.47
CA LYS A 41 -15.30 -5.30 -11.29
C LYS A 41 -16.53 -4.69 -10.63
N ASP A 42 -16.74 -4.98 -9.34
CA ASP A 42 -17.84 -4.44 -8.57
C ASP A 42 -17.57 -2.96 -8.24
N PRO A 43 -18.40 -2.01 -8.74
CA PRO A 43 -18.23 -0.59 -8.44
C PRO A 43 -18.56 -0.24 -6.99
N ASP A 44 -19.30 -1.10 -6.27
CA ASP A 44 -19.69 -0.86 -4.87
C ASP A 44 -18.66 -1.43 -3.89
N ASN A 45 -17.68 -2.19 -4.38
CA ASN A 45 -16.65 -2.85 -3.58
C ASN A 45 -15.28 -2.70 -4.23
N THR A 46 -14.71 -1.50 -4.14
CA THR A 46 -13.50 -1.13 -4.89
C THR A 46 -12.22 -1.18 -4.07
N ASN A 47 -12.30 -1.33 -2.76
CA ASN A 47 -11.15 -1.47 -1.86
C ASN A 47 -11.40 -2.50 -0.76
N LEU A 48 -10.32 -2.99 -0.16
CA LEU A 48 -10.31 -3.98 0.89
C LEU A 48 -9.19 -3.67 1.87
N VAL A 49 -9.48 -3.85 3.16
CA VAL A 49 -8.47 -3.87 4.22
C VAL A 49 -8.56 -5.22 4.91
N GLN A 50 -7.41 -5.87 5.09
CA GLN A 50 -7.36 -7.20 5.69
C GLN A 50 -6.15 -7.35 6.62
N SER A 51 -6.37 -7.73 7.87
CA SER A 51 -5.27 -8.10 8.77
C SER A 51 -4.60 -9.40 8.33
N LEU A 52 -3.27 -9.44 8.43
CA LEU A 52 -2.45 -10.61 8.21
C LEU A 52 -1.98 -11.19 9.53
N VAL A 53 -1.92 -12.52 9.56
CA VAL A 53 -1.22 -13.25 10.62
C VAL A 53 -0.07 -13.98 9.95
N VAL A 54 1.15 -13.62 10.31
CA VAL A 54 2.37 -14.25 9.81
C VAL A 54 2.88 -15.21 10.87
N LYS A 55 3.08 -16.47 10.47
CA LYS A 55 3.64 -17.49 11.37
C LYS A 55 5.05 -17.09 11.80
N GLY A 56 5.30 -17.03 13.11
CA GLY A 56 6.55 -16.54 13.71
C GLY A 56 6.59 -15.03 13.96
N ALA A 57 5.54 -14.30 13.61
CA ALA A 57 5.38 -12.87 13.90
C ALA A 57 3.92 -12.58 14.31
N GLU A 58 3.29 -13.49 15.06
CA GLU A 58 1.87 -13.44 15.41
C GLU A 58 1.48 -12.23 16.26
N THR A 59 2.44 -11.63 16.97
CA THR A 59 2.25 -10.42 17.78
C THR A 59 2.41 -9.13 16.97
N THR A 60 2.98 -9.20 15.77
CA THR A 60 3.19 -8.03 14.92
C THR A 60 1.91 -7.74 14.16
N LYS A 61 1.31 -6.57 14.41
CA LYS A 61 0.12 -6.13 13.68
C LYS A 61 0.50 -5.79 12.25
N MET A 62 -0.11 -6.48 11.30
CA MET A 62 0.03 -6.22 9.87
C MET A 62 -1.33 -6.16 9.21
N ASP A 63 -1.58 -5.14 8.39
CA ASP A 63 -2.77 -5.02 7.56
C ASP A 63 -2.39 -4.83 6.10
N VAL A 64 -3.18 -5.40 5.19
CA VAL A 64 -3.03 -5.23 3.74
C VAL A 64 -4.21 -4.44 3.23
N PHE A 65 -3.89 -3.38 2.50
CA PHE A 65 -4.80 -2.56 1.75
C PHE A 65 -4.73 -3.00 0.30
N ALA A 66 -5.88 -3.10 -0.35
CA ALA A 66 -6.01 -3.41 -1.75
C ALA A 66 -7.07 -2.51 -2.36
N LYS A 67 -6.86 -2.08 -3.60
CA LYS A 67 -7.83 -1.35 -4.38
C LYS A 67 -7.89 -1.87 -5.81
N THR A 68 -9.05 -1.74 -6.42
CA THR A 68 -9.26 -1.98 -7.84
C THR A 68 -9.02 -0.69 -8.63
N HIS A 69 -8.95 -0.83 -9.96
CA HIS A 69 -8.94 0.31 -10.88
C HIS A 69 -10.19 1.21 -10.77
N LEU A 70 -11.31 0.70 -10.22
CA LEU A 70 -12.55 1.44 -10.04
C LEU A 70 -12.57 2.31 -8.77
N PHE A 71 -11.62 2.11 -7.85
CA PHE A 71 -11.48 2.95 -6.65
C PHE A 71 -11.30 4.43 -7.02
N ASN A 72 -10.57 4.69 -8.12
CA ASN A 72 -10.43 6.01 -8.74
C ASN A 72 -9.97 7.13 -7.79
N ASP A 73 -9.23 6.77 -6.74
CA ASP A 73 -8.68 7.71 -5.75
C ASP A 73 -7.25 7.30 -5.32
N ASP A 74 -6.56 8.21 -4.63
CA ASP A 74 -5.26 7.97 -4.02
C ASP A 74 -5.34 6.82 -3.01
N LEU A 75 -4.52 5.78 -3.18
CA LEU A 75 -4.48 4.66 -2.22
C LEU A 75 -4.14 5.18 -0.81
N TRP A 76 -3.22 6.13 -0.72
CA TRP A 76 -2.69 6.61 0.55
C TRP A 76 -3.72 7.46 1.28
N ALA A 77 -4.25 8.49 0.64
CA ALA A 77 -5.24 9.37 1.26
C ALA A 77 -6.64 8.75 1.36
N GLY A 78 -7.06 7.94 0.38
CA GLY A 78 -8.41 7.37 0.31
C GLY A 78 -8.60 6.05 1.07
N ALA A 79 -7.53 5.29 1.32
CA ALA A 79 -7.63 3.98 1.97
C ALA A 79 -6.76 3.84 3.23
N VAL A 80 -5.47 4.21 3.17
CA VAL A 80 -4.53 3.97 4.29
C VAL A 80 -4.70 5.01 5.41
N ALA A 81 -4.71 6.30 5.07
CA ALA A 81 -4.79 7.39 6.04
C ALA A 81 -6.07 7.38 6.90
N PRO A 82 -7.27 7.01 6.38
CA PRO A 82 -8.47 6.86 7.21
C PRO A 82 -8.35 5.81 8.32
N VAL A 83 -7.42 4.84 8.21
CA VAL A 83 -7.20 3.80 9.21
C VAL A 83 -6.12 4.17 10.22
N TYR A 84 -5.04 4.82 9.79
CA TYR A 84 -3.88 5.10 10.65
C TYR A 84 -3.62 6.58 10.96
N GLY A 85 -4.39 7.48 10.35
CA GLY A 85 -4.18 8.92 10.46
C GLY A 85 -3.26 9.47 9.38
N SER A 86 -2.78 10.70 9.60
CA SER A 86 -1.92 11.41 8.65
C SER A 86 -0.64 10.65 8.32
N LEU A 87 -0.24 10.70 7.06
CA LEU A 87 0.92 9.97 6.54
C LEU A 87 1.91 10.94 5.89
N GLU A 88 3.18 10.56 5.90
CA GLU A 88 4.17 11.00 4.92
C GLU A 88 4.49 9.83 4.01
N VAL A 89 4.44 10.07 2.70
CA VAL A 89 4.58 9.04 1.66
C VAL A 89 5.72 9.42 0.75
N GLU A 90 6.75 8.58 0.71
CA GLU A 90 7.69 8.61 -0.40
C GLU A 90 7.15 7.72 -1.50
N SER A 91 7.09 8.30 -2.70
CA SER A 91 6.92 7.50 -3.90
C SER A 91 7.62 8.14 -5.07
N TRP A 92 7.87 7.33 -6.10
CA TRP A 92 8.43 7.83 -7.34
C TRP A 92 7.43 8.66 -8.14
N ILE A 93 7.35 9.96 -7.83
CA ILE A 93 6.43 10.89 -8.50
C ILE A 93 6.95 11.18 -9.92
N ARG A 94 6.30 10.56 -10.91
CA ARG A 94 6.43 10.90 -12.33
C ARG A 94 5.05 11.15 -12.93
N GLY A 95 4.89 12.31 -13.58
CA GLY A 95 3.61 12.77 -14.12
C GLY A 95 2.96 13.80 -13.21
N TYR A 96 1.62 13.79 -13.16
CA TYR A 96 0.86 14.73 -12.35
C TYR A 96 0.79 14.26 -10.89
N GLU A 97 1.38 15.06 -10.01
CA GLU A 97 1.35 14.91 -8.56
C GLU A 97 -0.08 15.04 -8.03
N ILE A 98 -0.35 14.33 -6.94
CA ILE A 98 -1.58 14.50 -6.15
C ILE A 98 -1.24 15.49 -5.05
N GLY A 99 -1.75 16.72 -5.14
CA GLY A 99 -1.49 17.73 -4.13
C GLY A 99 -2.01 17.32 -2.75
N THR A 100 -1.26 17.66 -1.71
CA THR A 100 -1.69 17.52 -0.32
C THR A 100 -2.96 18.33 -0.06
N VAL A 101 -3.99 17.67 0.46
CA VAL A 101 -5.24 18.31 0.90
C VAL A 101 -5.12 18.63 2.39
N CYS A 102 -4.68 19.84 2.71
CA CYS A 102 -4.37 20.26 4.08
C CYS A 102 -5.60 20.33 5.00
N GLU A 103 -6.80 20.52 4.43
CA GLU A 103 -8.07 20.55 5.15
C GLU A 103 -8.64 19.14 5.44
N SER A 104 -7.98 18.08 4.94
CA SER A 104 -8.35 16.70 5.27
C SER A 104 -8.20 16.45 6.78
N LEU A 105 -9.04 15.57 7.33
CA LEU A 105 -8.87 15.10 8.72
C LEU A 105 -7.54 14.36 8.90
N TYR A 106 -7.07 13.69 7.83
CA TYR A 106 -5.83 12.93 7.79
C TYR A 106 -5.04 13.33 6.54
N PRO A 107 -4.32 14.48 6.56
CA PRO A 107 -3.50 14.89 5.42
C PRO A 107 -2.41 13.86 5.13
N VAL A 108 -2.15 13.65 3.84
CA VAL A 108 -1.04 12.84 3.34
C VAL A 108 -0.05 13.79 2.65
N TYR A 109 1.20 13.75 3.07
CA TYR A 109 2.29 14.59 2.55
C TYR A 109 3.21 13.77 1.66
N ASP A 110 3.80 14.40 0.65
CA ASP A 110 4.84 13.76 -0.16
C ASP A 110 6.21 13.95 0.51
N ALA A 111 6.95 12.86 0.64
CA ALA A 111 8.33 12.88 1.07
C ALA A 111 9.25 13.17 -0.13
N LYS A 112 9.93 14.31 -0.11
CA LYS A 112 10.86 14.72 -1.18
C LYS A 112 12.28 14.22 -0.95
N GLU A 113 12.67 14.05 0.30
CA GLU A 113 13.98 13.56 0.73
C GLU A 113 13.80 12.45 1.77
N VAL A 114 14.68 11.46 1.69
CA VAL A 114 14.58 10.22 2.47
C VAL A 114 15.93 9.90 3.08
N LYS A 115 15.89 9.43 4.32
CA LYS A 115 16.99 8.78 5.00
C LYS A 115 16.49 7.51 5.68
N ILE A 116 17.16 6.40 5.42
CA ILE A 116 16.77 5.10 5.97
C ILE A 116 17.91 4.58 6.84
N GLY A 117 17.67 4.48 8.15
CA GLY A 117 18.65 4.03 9.14
C GLY A 117 19.96 4.81 9.04
N GLY A 118 21.05 4.09 8.78
CA GLY A 118 22.39 4.67 8.65
C GLY A 118 22.74 5.19 7.25
N SER A 119 21.78 5.26 6.31
CA SER A 119 22.06 5.73 4.95
C SER A 119 22.39 7.22 4.90
N ASN A 120 23.01 7.64 3.79
CA ASN A 120 22.98 9.04 3.39
C ASN A 120 21.55 9.42 2.98
N GLU A 121 21.26 10.71 3.06
CA GLU A 121 20.02 11.28 2.55
C GLU A 121 20.01 11.28 1.01
N PHE A 122 18.85 11.01 0.42
CA PHE A 122 18.66 11.03 -1.03
C PHE A 122 17.26 11.52 -1.41
N LYS A 123 17.13 12.03 -2.64
CA LYS A 123 15.85 12.51 -3.18
C LYS A 123 14.95 11.35 -3.57
N SER A 124 13.65 11.47 -3.29
CA SER A 124 12.63 10.48 -3.73
C SER A 124 12.61 10.29 -5.25
N SER A 125 12.99 11.30 -6.04
CA SER A 125 13.17 11.17 -7.51
C SER A 125 14.20 10.11 -7.95
N LYS A 126 15.06 9.66 -7.03
CA LYS A 126 16.11 8.65 -7.23
C LYS A 126 15.74 7.29 -6.60
N ASP A 127 14.58 7.18 -5.99
CA ASP A 127 14.06 5.96 -5.42
C ASP A 127 12.80 5.52 -6.19
N HIS A 128 12.64 4.21 -6.33
CA HIS A 128 11.45 3.59 -6.92
C HIS A 128 10.49 3.06 -5.84
N SER A 129 10.88 3.22 -4.58
CA SER A 129 10.12 2.86 -3.41
C SER A 129 8.78 3.58 -3.40
N LYS A 130 7.88 2.97 -2.66
CA LYS A 130 6.52 3.43 -2.37
C LYS A 130 6.31 3.06 -0.94
N TYR A 131 6.74 3.92 -0.04
CA TYR A 131 6.50 3.70 1.37
C TYR A 131 5.78 4.89 1.97
N GLY A 132 4.94 4.61 2.95
CA GLY A 132 4.31 5.61 3.78
C GLY A 132 4.60 5.31 5.23
N ARG A 133 4.75 6.34 6.06
CA ARG A 133 4.67 6.17 7.51
C ARG A 133 3.76 7.20 8.11
N THR A 134 3.19 6.85 9.26
CA THR A 134 2.37 7.76 10.06
C THR A 134 3.19 8.93 10.60
N LEU A 135 2.55 10.09 10.71
CA LEU A 135 3.14 11.27 11.35
C LEU A 135 3.06 11.24 12.89
N ASP A 136 2.06 10.54 13.44
CA ASP A 136 1.87 10.43 14.88
C ASP A 136 2.84 9.38 15.46
N ALA A 137 3.76 9.84 16.30
CA ALA A 137 4.72 8.98 16.99
C ALA A 137 4.09 8.01 18.01
N ASN A 138 2.80 8.19 18.35
CA ASN A 138 2.04 7.23 19.17
C ASN A 138 1.42 6.11 18.34
N ASN A 139 1.40 6.24 17.01
CA ASN A 139 0.87 5.24 16.09
C ASN A 139 1.93 4.89 15.05
N LYS A 140 2.99 4.16 15.44
CA LYS A 140 4.18 3.92 14.60
C LYS A 140 3.92 2.83 13.55
N VAL A 141 3.44 3.24 12.38
CA VAL A 141 3.10 2.35 11.27
C VAL A 141 3.92 2.69 10.05
N VAL A 142 4.50 1.67 9.42
CA VAL A 142 5.16 1.78 8.12
C VAL A 142 4.42 0.91 7.12
N CYS A 143 4.13 1.48 5.96
CA CYS A 143 3.41 0.86 4.88
C CYS A 143 4.30 0.78 3.64
N ILE A 144 4.40 -0.38 3.01
CA ILE A 144 5.10 -0.58 1.74
C ILE A 144 4.07 -0.95 0.66
N GLY A 145 4.06 -0.23 -0.46
CA GLY A 145 3.05 -0.38 -1.51
C GLY A 145 3.60 -0.65 -2.90
N ASP A 146 2.67 -0.91 -3.83
CA ASP A 146 2.94 -1.09 -5.26
C ASP A 146 2.41 0.10 -6.12
N ILE A 147 1.74 1.07 -5.49
CA ILE A 147 1.17 2.28 -6.09
C ILE A 147 1.94 3.56 -5.70
N ASN A 148 2.35 4.35 -6.70
CA ASN A 148 2.85 5.71 -6.48
C ASN A 148 1.69 6.69 -6.19
N ARG A 149 2.01 7.81 -5.53
CA ARG A 149 1.08 8.92 -5.30
C ARG A 149 1.00 9.87 -6.51
N THR A 150 0.48 9.37 -7.64
CA THR A 150 0.24 10.19 -8.85
C THR A 150 -1.14 9.93 -9.45
N THR A 151 -1.73 10.94 -10.11
CA THR A 151 -3.13 10.86 -10.60
C THR A 151 -3.37 9.69 -11.56
N SER A 152 -2.36 9.30 -12.34
CA SER A 152 -2.41 8.12 -13.22
C SER A 152 -2.66 6.81 -12.47
N GLN A 153 -2.28 6.74 -11.20
CA GLN A 153 -2.39 5.56 -10.37
C GLN A 153 -3.74 5.45 -9.65
N CYS A 154 -4.54 6.53 -9.60
CA CYS A 154 -5.89 6.49 -9.06
C CYS A 154 -6.74 5.41 -9.76
N LYS A 155 -6.50 5.23 -11.07
CA LYS A 155 -7.20 4.28 -11.96
C LYS A 155 -6.47 2.94 -12.15
N ARG A 156 -5.51 2.61 -11.29
CA ARG A 156 -4.82 1.31 -11.29
C ARG A 156 -5.21 0.51 -10.05
N GLY A 157 -5.29 -0.81 -10.21
CA GLY A 157 -5.34 -1.70 -9.06
C GLY A 157 -3.96 -1.79 -8.40
N GLY A 158 -3.95 -2.02 -7.09
CA GLY A 158 -2.74 -2.13 -6.28
C GLY A 158 -3.06 -2.01 -4.79
N GLY A 159 -2.05 -1.98 -3.95
CA GLY A 159 -2.19 -2.04 -2.52
C GLY A 159 -0.94 -1.65 -1.74
N ALA A 160 -1.05 -1.78 -0.42
CA ALA A 160 0.04 -1.57 0.53
C ALA A 160 -0.07 -2.53 1.71
N VAL A 161 1.07 -3.00 2.21
CA VAL A 161 1.16 -3.75 3.47
C VAL A 161 1.68 -2.80 4.53
N CYS A 162 0.90 -2.64 5.61
CA CYS A 162 1.22 -1.78 6.73
C CYS A 162 1.57 -2.63 7.95
N ILE A 163 2.65 -2.26 8.63
CA ILE A 163 3.21 -2.97 9.78
C ILE A 163 3.32 -1.97 10.93
N THR A 164 2.76 -2.31 12.10
CA THR A 164 2.99 -1.56 13.32
C THR A 164 4.28 -2.06 13.96
N ASP A 165 5.34 -1.27 13.85
CA ASP A 165 6.68 -1.62 14.34
C ASP A 165 7.50 -0.36 14.65
N ASP A 166 7.92 -0.24 15.90
CA ASP A 166 8.62 0.93 16.41
C ASP A 166 9.99 1.12 15.77
N GLU A 167 10.76 0.04 15.63
CA GLU A 167 12.12 0.09 15.11
C GLU A 167 12.11 0.40 13.62
N LEU A 168 11.19 -0.22 12.88
CA LEU A 168 10.99 0.05 11.46
C LEU A 168 10.55 1.51 11.23
N TRP A 169 9.61 2.01 12.02
CA TRP A 169 9.15 3.40 11.90
C TRP A 169 10.26 4.41 12.17
N MET A 170 11.12 4.14 13.17
CA MET A 170 12.30 4.96 13.44
C MET A 170 13.35 4.86 12.35
N ALA A 171 13.48 3.70 11.69
CA ALA A 171 14.42 3.52 10.59
C ALA A 171 14.04 4.37 9.37
N TYR A 172 12.76 4.58 9.10
CA TYR A 172 12.26 5.42 8.01
C TYR A 172 12.17 6.90 8.41
N ASP A 173 13.28 7.49 8.85
CA ASP A 173 13.35 8.90 9.24
C ASP A 173 13.29 9.82 8.01
N THR A 174 12.07 10.16 7.60
CA THR A 174 11.83 11.05 6.46
C THR A 174 11.96 12.51 6.90
N ILE A 175 12.74 13.30 6.17
CA ILE A 175 12.84 14.75 6.36
C ILE A 175 11.72 15.40 5.54
N LYS A 176 10.86 16.17 6.22
CA LYS A 176 9.67 16.81 5.64
C LYS A 176 10.03 17.89 4.62
N GLU A 177 9.12 18.07 3.66
CA GLU A 177 9.18 19.07 2.58
C GLU A 177 9.65 20.45 3.04
N VAL A 178 10.55 21.06 2.24
CA VAL A 178 10.81 22.51 2.30
C VAL A 178 9.67 23.26 1.62
#